data_AF-A0A2D0JJJ2-F1
#
_entry.id   AF-A0A2D0JJJ2-F1
#
_cell.length_a   1.000
_cell.length_b   1.000
_cell.length_c   1.000
_cell.angle_alpha   90.00
_cell.angle_beta   90.00
_cell.angle_gamma   90.00
#
_symmetry.space_group_name_H-M   'P 1'
#
loop_
_entity.id
_entity.type
_entity.pdbx_description
1 polymer ?
#
loop_
_entity_poly.entity_id
_entity_poly.type
_entity_poly.pdbx_seq_one_letter_code
_entity_poly.pdbx_strand_id
1 'polypeptide(L)' 'MSKIKISVGDKSYLQNALEINEEIQALLGPLLKLIEEEADTDTHLKLRAVHRLSMCQYHDLNTLNNNFK' A
#
# COMPACT_ATOMS: atom_id res chain seq x y z
N MET A 1 -6.36 7.50 -23.14
CA MET A 1 -6.66 6.06 -22.99
C MET A 1 -8.14 5.89 -22.68
N SER A 2 -8.83 4.97 -23.34
CA SER A 2 -10.22 4.63 -23.00
C SER A 2 -10.24 3.78 -21.73
N LYS A 3 -11.04 4.17 -20.74
CA LYS A 3 -11.17 3.42 -19.49
C LYS A 3 -11.76 2.02 -19.74
N ILE A 4 -11.21 1.01 -19.09
CA ILE A 4 -11.70 -0.38 -19.18
C ILE A 4 -12.93 -0.52 -18.28
N LYS A 5 -13.95 -1.22 -18.77
CA LYS A 5 -15.18 -1.51 -18.02
C LYS A 5 -14.94 -2.72 -17.13
N ILE A 6 -15.15 -2.59 -15.83
CA ILE A 6 -14.93 -3.69 -14.86
C ILE A 6 -16.24 -4.00 -14.14
N SER A 7 -16.35 -5.21 -13.58
CA SER A 7 -17.56 -5.57 -12.83
C SER A 7 -17.66 -4.76 -11.54
N VAL A 8 -18.87 -4.54 -11.03
CA VAL A 8 -19.06 -3.83 -9.74
C VAL A 8 -18.33 -4.55 -8.60
N GLY A 9 -18.27 -5.89 -8.65
CA GLY A 9 -17.52 -6.71 -7.70
C GLY A 9 -16.02 -6.42 -7.74
N ASP A 10 -15.41 -6.44 -8.93
CA ASP A 10 -13.98 -6.16 -9.10
C ASP A 10 -13.61 -4.74 -8.63
N LYS A 11 -14.51 -3.78 -8.83
CA LYS A 11 -14.34 -2.41 -8.32
C LYS A 11 -14.37 -2.34 -6.80
N SER A 12 -15.28 -3.09 -6.17
CA SER A 12 -15.33 -3.21 -4.72
C SER A 12 -14.06 -3.86 -4.16
N TYR A 13 -13.56 -4.91 -4.80
CA TYR A 13 -12.32 -5.57 -4.37
C TYR A 13 -11.10 -4.65 -4.52
N LEU A 14 -11.02 -3.87 -5.60
CA LEU A 14 -9.94 -2.91 -5.80
C LEU A 14 -9.97 -1.78 -4.76
N GLN A 15 -11.16 -1.26 -4.45
CA GLN A 15 -11.32 -0.25 -3.41
C GLN A 15 -10.90 -0.79 -2.04
N ASN A 16 -11.34 -2.01 -1.69
CA ASN A 16 -10.94 -2.67 -0.46
C ASN A 16 -9.42 -2.92 -0.40
N ALA A 17 -8.78 -3.27 -1.53
CA ALA A 17 -7.33 -3.42 -1.58
C ALA A 17 -6.58 -2.10 -1.37
N LEU A 18 -7.12 -0.97 -1.85
CA LEU A 18 -6.59 0.37 -1.58
C LEU A 18 -6.66 0.70 -0.09
N GLU A 19 -7.83 0.51 0.52
CA GLU A 19 -8.07 0.79 1.94
C GLU A 19 -7.16 -0.05 2.85
N ILE A 20 -7.04 -1.36 2.59
CA ILE A 20 -6.12 -2.23 3.33
C ILE A 20 -4.67 -1.75 3.19
N ASN A 21 -4.25 -1.29 2.00
CA ASN A 21 -2.89 -0.81 1.81
C ASN A 21 -2.65 0.51 2.58
N GLU A 22 -3.62 1.43 2.61
CA GLU A 22 -3.56 2.64 3.44
C GLU A 22 -3.44 2.30 4.92
N GLU A 23 -4.21 1.32 5.42
CA GLU A 23 -4.10 0.84 6.79
C GLU A 23 -2.71 0.27 7.10
N ILE A 24 -2.14 -0.54 6.20
CA ILE A 24 -0.78 -1.07 6.33
C ILE A 24 0.23 0.08 6.42
N GLN A 25 0.15 1.08 5.55
CA GLN A 25 1.04 2.25 5.59
C GLN A 25 0.91 3.02 6.92
N ALA A 26 -0.32 3.24 7.38
CA ALA A 26 -0.61 3.94 8.62
C ALA A 26 -0.05 3.20 9.85
N LEU A 27 0.03 1.87 9.82
CA LEU A 27 0.67 1.06 10.86
C LEU A 27 2.19 1.09 10.76
N LEU A 28 2.73 1.00 9.55
CA LEU A 28 4.18 0.92 9.33
C LEU A 28 4.92 2.22 9.65
N GLY A 29 4.33 3.39 9.41
CA GLY A 29 4.96 4.68 9.70
C GLY A 29 5.35 4.85 11.18
N PRO A 30 4.41 4.72 12.13
CA PRO A 30 4.71 4.75 13.57
C PRO A 30 5.65 3.63 14.01
N LEU A 31 5.51 2.41 13.47
CA LEU A 31 6.39 1.29 13.79
C LEU A 31 7.83 1.58 13.38
N LEU A 32 8.06 2.14 12.19
CA LEU A 32 9.40 2.53 11.73
C LEU A 32 10.07 3.53 12.68
N LYS A 33 9.30 4.51 13.16
CA LYS A 33 9.79 5.51 14.11
C LYS A 33 10.12 4.88 15.47
N LEU A 34 9.30 3.94 15.94
CA LEU A 34 9.53 3.24 17.20
C LEU A 34 10.81 2.41 17.16
N ILE A 35 11.03 1.68 16.07
CA ILE A 35 12.15 0.73 15.98
C ILE A 35 13.48 1.39 15.58
N GLU A 36 13.49 2.65 15.15
CA GLU A 36 14.72 3.37 14.77
C GLU A 36 15.70 3.51 15.94
N GLU A 37 15.19 3.56 17.17
CA GLU A 37 15.99 3.66 18.39
C GLU A 37 16.19 2.31 19.10
N GLU A 38 15.29 1.35 18.90
CA GLU A 38 15.22 0.12 19.72
C GLU A 38 15.65 -1.16 19.01
N ALA A 39 15.60 -1.21 17.67
CA ALA A 39 15.86 -2.44 16.91
C ALA A 39 17.26 -2.47 16.27
N ASP A 40 17.73 -3.68 15.99
CA ASP A 40 18.94 -3.87 15.21
C ASP A 40 18.77 -3.36 13.76
N THR A 41 19.89 -3.06 13.12
CA THR A 41 19.90 -2.49 11.76
C THR A 41 19.18 -3.38 10.73
N ASP A 42 19.27 -4.71 10.84
CA ASP A 42 18.62 -5.62 9.89
C ASP A 42 17.09 -5.56 10.03
N THR A 43 16.58 -5.55 11.28
CA THR A 43 15.15 -5.36 11.55
C THR A 43 14.63 -4.03 11.01
N HIS A 44 15.35 -2.93 11.24
CA HIS A 44 14.99 -1.62 10.69
C HIS A 44 14.94 -1.63 9.16
N LEU A 45 15.96 -2.19 8.50
CA LEU A 45 16.03 -2.26 7.04
C LEU A 45 14.90 -3.11 6.44
N LYS A 46 14.53 -4.23 7.07
CA LYS A 46 13.39 -5.06 6.66
C LYS A 46 12.08 -4.29 6.73
N LEU A 47 11.80 -3.63 7.85
CA LEU A 47 10.55 -2.88 8.00
C LEU A 47 10.48 -1.70 7.01
N ARG A 48 11.62 -1.03 6.78
CA ARG A 48 11.72 0.06 5.81
C ARG A 48 11.45 -0.43 4.40
N ALA A 49 11.92 -1.63 4.05
CA ALA A 49 11.63 -2.26 2.78
C ALA A 49 10.13 -2.59 2.63
N VAL A 50 9.49 -3.15 3.66
CA VAL A 50 8.05 -3.43 3.65
C VAL A 50 7.24 -2.15 3.45
N HIS A 51 7.57 -1.07 4.17
CA HIS A 51 6.92 0.23 3.99
C HIS A 51 7.09 0.78 2.58
N ARG A 52 8.29 0.66 1.99
CA ARG A 52 8.49 1.07 0.59
C ARG A 52 7.64 0.24 -0.38
N LEU A 53 7.54 -1.08 -0.16
CA LEU A 53 6.72 -1.96 -1.00
C LEU A 53 5.23 -1.61 -0.89
N SER A 54 4.72 -1.29 0.30
CA SER A 54 3.31 -0.88 0.46
C SER A 54 3.03 0.43 -0.29
N MET A 55 3.92 1.42 -0.20
CA MET A 55 3.79 2.68 -0.96
C MET A 55 3.76 2.45 -2.49
N CYS A 56 4.64 1.58 -3.00
CA CYS A 56 4.64 1.23 -4.43
C CYS A 56 3.34 0.52 -4.84
N GLN A 57 2.90 -0.47 -4.06
CA GLN A 57 1.65 -1.17 -4.32
C GLN A 57 0.45 -0.20 -4.34
N TYR A 58 0.40 0.76 -3.41
CA TYR A 58 -0.66 1.78 -3.40
C TYR A 58 -0.68 2.60 -4.68
N HIS A 59 0.49 3.04 -5.15
CA HIS A 59 0.60 3.78 -6.39
C HIS A 59 0.06 2.97 -7.60
N ASP A 60 0.40 1.70 -7.67
CA ASP A 60 -0.05 0.80 -8.74
C ASP A 60 -1.56 0.56 -8.67
N LEU A 61 -2.11 0.30 -7.47
CA LEU A 61 -3.54 0.12 -7.24
C LEU A 61 -4.32 1.39 -7.58
N ASN A 62 -3.80 2.57 -7.24
CA ASN A 62 -4.46 3.84 -7.50
C ASN A 62 -4.42 4.16 -9.01
N THR A 63 -3.30 3.86 -9.69
CA THR A 63 -3.21 3.94 -11.15
C THR A 63 -4.22 3.02 -11.82
N LEU A 64 -4.34 1.78 -11.34
CA LEU A 64 -5.32 0.81 -11.82
C LEU A 64 -6.76 1.30 -11.62
N ASN A 65 -7.08 1.84 -10.45
CA ASN A 65 -8.40 2.39 -10.13
C ASN A 65 -8.77 3.56 -11.06
N ASN A 66 -7.81 4.43 -11.36
CA ASN A 66 -8.00 5.56 -12.28
C ASN A 66 -8.20 5.13 -13.74
N ASN A 67 -7.66 3.97 -14.14
CA ASN A 67 -7.81 3.39 -15.47
C ASN A 67 -9.17 2.73 -15.71
N PHE A 68 -9.94 2.49 -14.65
CA PHE A 68 -11.27 1.87 -14.73
C PHE A 68 -12.40 2.89 -14.68
N LYS A 69 -13.54 2.54 -15.28
CA LYS A 69 -14.79 3.32 -15.27
C LYS A 69 -15.84 2.54 -14.49
#